data_AF-A0A929T7T4-F1
#
_entry.id   AF-A0A929T7T4-F1
#
_cell.length_a   1.000
_cell.length_b   1.000
_cell.length_c   1.000
_cell.angle_alpha   90.00
_cell.angle_beta   90.00
_cell.angle_gamma   90.00
#
_symmetry.space_group_name_H-M   'P 1'
#
loop_
_entity.id
_entity.type
_entity.pdbx_description
1 polymer ?
#
loop_
_entity_poly.entity_id
_entity_poly.type
_entity_poly.pdbx_seq_one_letter_code
_entity_poly.pdbx_strand_id
1 'polypeptide(L)' 'PYNEDTLLFDIEEDYEQEKPLQDKELEEHCLEQMKRCMKLHDAPPEQYERLGI' A
#
# COMPACT_ATOMS: atom_id res chain seq x y z
N PRO A 1 -15.40 -9.88 1.32
CA PRO A 1 -13.97 -10.01 0.98
C PRO A 1 -13.41 -8.63 0.59
N TYR A 2 -12.34 -8.19 1.26
CA TYR A 2 -11.59 -7.02 0.82
C TYR A 2 -10.77 -7.40 -0.42
N ASN A 3 -10.44 -6.43 -1.29
CA ASN A 3 -9.54 -6.70 -2.41
C ASN A 3 -8.16 -7.04 -1.83
N GLU A 4 -7.64 -8.21 -2.18
CA GLU A 4 -6.33 -8.67 -1.71
C GLU A 4 -5.19 -8.17 -2.62
N ASP A 5 -5.52 -7.64 -3.80
CA ASP A 5 -4.53 -7.13 -4.74
C ASP A 5 -4.07 -5.72 -4.37
N THR A 6 -2.76 -5.55 -4.28
CA THR A 6 -2.07 -4.26 -4.11
C THR A 6 -1.59 -3.74 -5.46
N LEU A 7 -1.65 -2.42 -5.65
CA LEU A 7 -1.14 -1.75 -6.85
C LEU A 7 -0.29 -0.56 -6.43
N LEU A 8 0.80 -0.33 -7.15
CA LEU A 8 1.69 0.80 -6.95
C LEU A 8 1.76 1.62 -8.24
N PHE A 9 1.69 2.94 -8.14
CA PHE A 9 1.74 3.84 -9.29
C PHE A 9 2.76 4.95 -9.06
N ASP A 10 3.45 5.34 -10.12
CA ASP A 10 4.22 6.57 -10.16
C ASP A 10 3.29 7.71 -10.59
N ILE A 11 2.93 8.60 -9.68
CA ILE A 11 1.99 9.69 -10.00
C ILE A 11 2.63 10.78 -10.87
N GLU A 12 3.97 10.88 -10.91
CA GLU A 12 4.66 11.83 -11.77
C GLU A 12 4.61 11.38 -13.24
N GLU A 13 4.81 10.08 -13.50
CA GLU A 13 4.79 9.51 -14.86
C GLU A 13 3.41 8.97 -15.30
N ASP A 14 2.57 8.57 -14.34
CA ASP A 14 1.27 7.92 -14.54
C ASP A 14 0.20 8.53 -13.63
N TYR A 15 -0.09 9.81 -13.86
CA TYR A 15 -1.11 10.56 -13.12
C TYR A 15 -2.51 9.90 -13.18
N GLU A 16 -2.84 9.23 -14.28
CA GLU A 16 -4.13 8.55 -14.48
C GLU A 16 -4.18 7.13 -13.88
N GLN A 17 -3.07 6.63 -13.34
CA GLN A 17 -2.95 5.31 -12.69
C GLN A 17 -3.35 4.14 -13.60
N GLU A 18 -2.92 4.18 -14.87
CA GLU A 18 -3.22 3.13 -15.85
C GLU A 18 -2.14 2.04 -15.92
N LYS A 19 -0.95 2.30 -15.38
CA LYS A 19 0.26 1.47 -15.53
C LYS A 19 0.83 1.12 -14.16
N PRO A 20 0.28 0.10 -13.47
CA PRO A 20 0.81 -0.32 -12.20
C PRO A 20 2.27 -0.80 -12.32
N LEU A 21 3.10 -0.38 -11.38
CA LEU A 21 4.48 -0.82 -11.23
C LEU A 21 4.51 -2.26 -10.72
N GLN A 22 5.43 -3.05 -11.27
CA GLN A 22 5.74 -4.40 -10.80
C GLN A 22 7.16 -4.42 -10.22
N ASP A 23 7.32 -3.79 -9.05
CA ASP A 23 8.57 -3.73 -8.31
C ASP A 23 8.34 -4.20 -6.87
N LYS A 24 8.77 -5.43 -6.59
CA LYS A 24 8.56 -6.08 -5.30
C LYS A 24 9.33 -5.39 -4.17
N GLU A 25 10.56 -4.92 -4.41
CA GLU A 25 11.36 -4.28 -3.36
C GLU A 25 10.75 -2.94 -2.96
N LEU A 26 10.28 -2.18 -3.96
CA LEU A 26 9.60 -0.92 -3.73
C LEU A 26 8.25 -1.13 -3.03
N GLU A 27 7.48 -2.14 -3.41
CA GLU A 27 6.22 -2.49 -2.75
C GLU A 27 6.43 -2.85 -1.28
N GLU A 28 7.41 -3.70 -0.96
CA GLU A 28 7.78 -4.05 0.42
C GLU A 28 8.21 -2.81 1.21
N HIS A 29 8.98 -1.91 0.60
CA HIS A 29 9.40 -0.65 1.22
C HIS A 29 8.19 0.24 1.58
N CYS A 30 7.28 0.46 0.63
CA CYS A 30 6.06 1.24 0.82
C CYS A 30 5.17 0.63 1.91
N LEU A 31 5.03 -0.70 1.91
CA LEU A 31 4.25 -1.43 2.90
C LEU A 31 4.78 -1.21 4.32
N GLU A 32 6.10 -1.29 4.52
CA GLU A 32 6.70 -1.06 5.82
C GLU A 32 6.56 0.40 6.30
N GLN A 33 6.65 1.38 5.38
CA GLN A 33 6.35 2.78 5.72
C GLN A 33 4.88 2.95 6.15
N MET A 34 3.95 2.30 5.45
CA MET A 34 2.53 2.34 5.79
C MET A 34 2.24 1.74 7.18
N LYS A 35 2.76 0.53 7.47
CA LYS A 35 2.63 -0.10 8.80
C LYS A 35 3.18 0.79 9.91
N ARG A 36 4.34 1.41 9.68
CA ARG A 36 4.93 2.35 10.65
C ARG A 36 4.04 3.56 10.89
N CYS A 37 3.46 4.15 9.84
CA CYS A 37 2.55 5.28 9.94
C CYS A 37 1.26 4.92 10.67
N MET A 38 0.66 3.76 10.34
CA MET A 38 -0.53 3.24 11.01
C MET A 38 -0.29 3.03 12.51
N LYS A 39 0.85 2.42 12.86
CA LYS A 39 1.24 2.23 14.26
C LYS A 39 1.46 3.57 14.98
N LEU A 40 2.07 4.55 14.32
CA LEU A 40 2.32 5.87 14.91
C LEU A 40 1.03 6.62 15.27
N HIS A 41 -0.05 6.36 14.55
CA HIS A 41 -1.35 7.02 14.75
C HIS A 41 -2.40 6.10 15.39
N ASP A 42 -1.97 5.02 16.05
CA ASP A 42 -2.84 4.07 16.75
C ASP A 42 -4.01 3.58 15.88
N ALA A 43 -3.74 3.28 14.59
CA ALA A 43 -4.74 2.75 13.69
C ALA A 43 -5.40 1.48 14.28
N PRO A 44 -6.73 1.33 14.20
CA PRO A 44 -7.39 0.18 14.80
C PRO A 44 -7.03 -1.12 14.07
N PRO A 45 -7.05 -2.29 14.76
CA PRO A 45 -6.68 -3.59 14.18
C PRO A 45 -7.41 -3.92 12.88
N GLU A 46 -8.69 -3.54 12.78
CA GLU A 46 -9.54 -3.73 11.60
C GLU A 46 -8.96 -3.08 10.32
N GLN A 47 -8.12 -2.04 10.44
CA GLN A 47 -7.48 -1.42 9.27
C GLN A 47 -6.36 -2.29 8.69
N TYR A 48 -5.67 -3.06 9.53
CA TYR A 48 -4.66 -4.01 9.07
C TYR A 48 -5.34 -5.20 8.36
N GLU A 49 -6.43 -5.70 8.95
CA GLU A 49 -7.26 -6.74 8.33
C GLU A 49 -7.83 -6.30 6.97
N ARG A 50 -8.25 -5.03 6.85
CA ARG A 50 -8.75 -4.45 5.60
C ARG A 50 -7.72 -4.40 4.49
N LEU A 51 -6.46 -4.20 4.85
CA LEU A 51 -5.32 -4.06 3.95
C LEU A 51 -4.60 -5.40 3.72
N GLY A 52 -4.96 -6.45 4.46
CA GLY A 52 -4.36 -7.79 4.33
C GLY A 52 -2.94 -7.90 4.91
N ILE A 53 -2.59 -7.06 5.89
CA ILE A 53 -1.20 -6.88 6.39
C ILE A 53 -1.05 -7.05 7.90
#